data_AF-A0A7V9U267-F1
#
_entry.id   AF-A0A7V9U267-F1
#
_cell.length_a   1.000
_cell.length_b   1.000
_cell.length_c   1.000
_cell.angle_alpha   90.00
_cell.angle_beta   90.00
_cell.angle_gamma   90.00
#
_symmetry.space_group_name_H-M   'P 1'
#
loop_
_entity.id
_entity.type
_entity.pdbx_description
1 polymer ?
#
loop_
_entity_poly.entity_id
_entity_poly.type
_entity_poly.pdbx_seq_one_letter_code
_entity_poly.pdbx_strand_id
1 'polypeptide(L)'
;MSELTRRVLFSLLGAPLTVAIIYVGGWVFAAALGAIAAIGAWELFRMAREGASRPLEVAGIVLAASIPLCVHAAYLGVFRVTLTAAVMI
;
A
#
# COMPACT_ATOMS: atom_id res chain seq x y z
N MET A 1 29.13 6.18 -3.15
CA MET A 1 28.73 5.43 -1.95
C MET A 1 28.73 3.95 -2.32
N SER A 2 29.27 3.04 -1.50
CA SER A 2 29.32 1.62 -1.86
C SER A 2 27.94 0.96 -1.75
N GLU A 3 27.66 -0.08 -2.55
CA GLU A 3 26.40 -0.84 -2.45
C GLU A 3 26.22 -1.49 -1.07
N LEU A 4 27.32 -1.94 -0.44
CA LEU A 4 27.29 -2.46 0.93
C LEU A 4 26.80 -1.37 1.91
N THR A 5 27.35 -0.16 1.81
CA THR A 5 26.95 0.98 2.64
C THR A 5 25.47 1.31 2.45
N ARG A 6 24.99 1.35 1.21
CA ARG A 6 23.59 1.66 0.90
C ARG A 6 22.61 0.63 1.47
N ARG A 7 22.94 -0.67 1.33
CA ARG A 7 22.11 -1.76 1.86
C ARG A 7 22.05 -1.75 3.39
N VAL A 8 23.19 -1.52 4.05
CA VAL A 8 23.27 -1.43 5.52
C VAL A 8 22.46 -0.24 6.04
N LEU A 9 22.57 0.92 5.41
CA LEU A 9 21.80 2.10 5.80
C LEU A 9 20.30 1.88 5.61
N PHE A 10 19.89 1.27 4.49
CA PHE A 10 18.49 0.96 4.25
C PHE A 10 17.95 -0.05 5.26
N SER A 11 18.68 -1.11 5.60
CA SER A 11 18.23 -2.07 6.61
C SER A 11 18.14 -1.44 8.00
N LEU A 12 19.12 -0.59 8.35
CA LEU A 12 19.17 0.06 9.66
C LEU A 12 18.07 1.11 9.84
N LEU A 13 17.60 1.75 8.77
CA LEU A 13 16.52 2.73 8.83
C LEU A 13 15.15 2.11 8.58
N GLY A 14 15.05 1.25 7.58
CA GLY A 14 13.79 0.68 7.11
C GLY A 14 13.11 -0.20 8.16
N ALA A 15 13.85 -1.08 8.82
CA ALA A 15 13.25 -1.97 9.83
C ALA A 15 12.75 -1.19 11.06
N PRO A 16 13.55 -0.32 11.71
CA PRO A 16 13.05 0.47 12.84
C PRO A 16 11.94 1.44 12.45
N LEU A 17 12.01 2.05 11.27
CA LEU A 17 10.94 2.92 10.78
C LEU A 17 9.63 2.16 10.63
N THR A 18 9.68 0.93 10.09
CA THR A 18 8.50 0.08 9.95
C THR A 18 7.90 -0.24 11.32
N VAL A 19 8.73 -0.61 12.31
CA VAL A 19 8.28 -0.86 13.68
C VAL A 19 7.64 0.39 14.29
N ALA A 20 8.25 1.56 14.09
CA ALA A 20 7.72 2.83 14.60
C ALA A 20 6.35 3.17 13.99
N ILE A 21 6.17 2.98 12.68
CA ILE A 21 4.90 3.21 11.98
C ILE A 21 3.80 2.27 12.54
N ILE A 22 4.13 1.00 12.76
CA ILE A 22 3.19 0.02 13.33
C ILE A 22 2.82 0.40 14.77
N TYR A 23 3.80 0.83 15.57
CA TYR A 23 3.59 1.21 16.96
C TYR A 23 2.71 2.45 17.12
N VAL A 24 2.91 3.47 16.26
CA VAL A 24 2.05 4.66 16.24
C VAL A 24 0.64 4.32 15.76
N GLY A 25 0.51 3.42 14.78
CA GLY A 25 -0.77 2.94 14.29
C GLY A 25 -1.64 4.02 13.65
N GLY A 26 -2.96 3.82 13.71
CA GLY A 26 -3.96 4.79 13.26
C GLY A 26 -3.81 5.19 11.78
N TRP A 27 -3.99 6.48 11.51
CA TRP A 27 -3.93 7.03 10.16
C TRP A 27 -2.53 6.95 9.54
N VAL A 28 -1.47 7.00 10.37
CA VAL A 28 -0.07 6.89 9.90
C VAL A 28 0.18 5.52 9.29
N PHE A 29 -0.25 4.47 9.99
CA PHE A 29 -0.14 3.10 9.50
C PHE A 29 -1.02 2.87 8.26
N ALA A 30 -2.26 3.40 8.26
CA ALA A 30 -3.15 3.29 7.11
C ALA A 30 -2.59 3.96 5.86
N ALA A 31 -1.99 5.16 5.99
CA ALA A 31 -1.35 5.86 4.90
C ALA A 31 -0.11 5.12 4.39
N ALA A 32 0.71 4.57 5.29
CA ALA A 32 1.88 3.76 4.92
C ALA A 32 1.48 2.51 4.13
N LEU A 33 0.44 1.80 4.57
CA LEU A 33 -0.11 0.65 3.84
C LEU A 33 -0.68 1.06 2.48
N GLY A 34 -1.40 2.18 2.40
CA GLY A 34 -1.91 2.72 1.14
C GLY A 34 -0.80 3.01 0.14
N ALA A 35 0.30 3.63 0.58
CA ALA A 35 1.46 3.89 -0.26
C ALA A 35 2.13 2.59 -0.74
N ILE A 36 2.32 1.61 0.15
CA ILE A 36 2.90 0.30 -0.20
C ILE A 36 2.00 -0.43 -1.22
N ALA A 37 0.68 -0.40 -1.04
CA ALA A 37 -0.26 -1.00 -1.97
C ALA A 37 -0.22 -0.33 -3.35
N ALA A 38 -0.15 1.01 -3.41
CA ALA A 38 0.03 1.74 -4.66
C ALA A 38 1.33 1.35 -5.39
N ILE A 39 2.44 1.28 -4.66
CA ILE A 39 3.74 0.90 -5.23
C ILE A 39 3.69 -0.54 -5.77
N GLY A 40 3.11 -1.47 -5.00
CA GLY A 40 2.93 -2.85 -5.44
C GLY A 40 2.06 -2.96 -6.69
N ALA A 41 0.93 -2.23 -6.72
CA ALA A 41 0.05 -2.19 -7.90
C ALA A 41 0.76 -1.59 -9.12
N TRP A 42 1.50 -0.49 -8.93
CA TRP A 42 2.28 0.13 -10.00
C TRP A 42 3.29 -0.84 -10.61
N GLU A 43 3.99 -1.59 -9.78
CA GLU A 43 4.99 -2.56 -10.22
C GLU A 43 4.34 -3.72 -10.99
N LEU A 44 3.19 -4.22 -10.52
CA LEU A 44 2.41 -5.24 -11.23
C LEU A 44 1.92 -4.75 -12.60
N PHE A 45 1.42 -3.52 -12.67
CA PHE A 45 0.97 -2.93 -13.93
C PHE A 45 2.14 -2.65 -14.88
N ARG A 46 3.30 -2.24 -14.36
CA ARG A 46 4.53 -2.09 -15.15
C ARG A 46 4.91 -3.39 -15.84
N MET A 47 4.89 -4.51 -15.12
CA MET A 47 5.13 -5.84 -15.70
C MET A 47 4.07 -6.21 -16.74
N ALA A 48 2.78 -5.93 -16.48
CA ALA A 48 1.70 -6.21 -17.43
C ALA A 48 1.84 -5.41 -18.74
N ARG A 49 2.28 -4.15 -18.65
CA ARG A 49 2.56 -3.29 -19.81
C ARG A 49 3.72 -3.82 -20.65
N GLU A 50 4.78 -4.31 -20.01
CA GLU A 50 5.90 -4.97 -20.70
C GLU A 50 5.44 -6.25 -21.42
N GLY A 51 4.41 -6.93 -20.92
CA GLY A 51 3.77 -8.09 -21.52
C GLY A 51 2.72 -7.80 -22.61
N ALA A 52 2.75 -6.63 -23.25
CA ALA A 52 1.83 -6.20 -24.32
C ALA A 52 0.33 -6.09 -23.92
N SER A 53 0.01 -6.08 -22.62
CA SER A 53 -1.35 -5.78 -22.14
C SER A 53 -1.60 -4.27 -22.07
N ARG A 54 -2.87 -3.84 -22.10
CA ARG A 54 -3.29 -2.45 -21.82
C ARG A 54 -3.91 -2.36 -20.42
N PRO A 55 -3.10 -2.28 -19.35
CA PRO A 55 -3.62 -2.21 -17.99
C PRO A 55 -4.31 -0.88 -17.68
N LEU A 56 -5.35 -0.94 -16.84
CA LEU A 56 -6.00 0.23 -16.23
C LEU A 56 -5.15 0.75 -15.05
N GLU A 57 -3.92 1.19 -15.33
CA GLU A 57 -2.89 1.43 -14.30
C GLU A 57 -3.32 2.46 -13.26
N VAL A 58 -3.72 3.65 -13.72
CA VAL A 58 -4.04 4.77 -12.81
C VAL A 58 -5.20 4.41 -11.90
N ALA A 59 -6.26 3.85 -12.46
CA ALA A 59 -7.44 3.45 -11.69
C ALA A 59 -7.09 2.33 -10.69
N GLY A 60 -6.33 1.31 -11.14
CA GLY A 60 -5.94 0.21 -10.28
C GLY A 60 -4.99 0.61 -9.15
N ILE A 61 -4.05 1.53 -9.38
CA ILE A 61 -3.15 2.05 -8.35
C ILE A 61 -3.92 2.85 -7.31
N VAL A 62 -4.82 3.75 -7.76
CA VAL A 62 -5.67 4.53 -6.85
C VAL A 62 -6.58 3.62 -6.03
N LEU A 63 -7.19 2.61 -6.66
CA LEU A 63 -8.00 1.61 -5.95
C LEU A 63 -7.17 0.85 -4.92
N ALA A 64 -5.99 0.36 -5.29
CA ALA A 64 -5.10 -0.36 -4.37
C ALA A 64 -4.71 0.51 -3.15
N ALA A 65 -4.36 1.78 -3.38
CA ALA A 65 -4.04 2.72 -2.31
C ALA A 65 -5.24 3.05 -1.42
N SER A 66 -6.44 3.07 -1.98
CA SER A 66 -7.67 3.41 -1.26
C SER A 66 -8.11 2.33 -0.28
N ILE A 67 -7.81 1.05 -0.56
CA ILE A 67 -8.28 -0.08 0.26
C ILE A 67 -7.84 0.04 1.74
N PRO A 68 -6.55 0.23 2.08
CA PRO A 68 -6.13 0.39 3.47
C PRO A 68 -6.78 1.60 4.17
N LEU A 69 -7.00 2.69 3.42
CA LEU A 69 -7.65 3.89 3.93
C LEU A 69 -9.14 3.65 4.22
N CYS A 70 -9.84 2.97 3.32
CA CYS A 70 -11.24 2.58 3.50
C CYS A 70 -11.40 1.62 4.69
N VAL A 71 -10.48 0.66 4.87
CA VAL A 71 -10.46 -0.23 6.03
C VAL A 71 -10.26 0.58 7.31
N HIS A 72 -9.33 1.52 7.33
CA HIS A 72 -9.13 2.39 8.49
C HIS A 72 -10.38 3.25 8.79
N ALA A 73 -11.00 3.82 7.77
CA ALA A 73 -12.25 4.57 7.90
C ALA A 73 -13.42 3.71 8.42
N ALA A 74 -13.45 2.42 8.06
CA ALA A 74 -14.41 1.46 8.60
C ALA A 74 -14.18 1.19 10.09
N TYR A 75 -12.92 1.05 10.52
CA TYR A 75 -12.56 0.94 11.94
C TYR A 75 -12.94 2.20 12.75
N LEU A 76 -12.89 3.37 12.13
CA LEU A 76 -13.36 4.62 12.73
C LEU A 76 -14.90 4.74 12.78
N GLY A 77 -15.63 3.78 12.22
CA GLY A 77 -17.10 3.76 12.22
C GLY A 77 -17.73 4.70 11.20
N VAL A 78 -16.96 5.25 10.26
CA VAL A 78 -17.49 6.14 9.21
C VAL A 78 -18.42 5.37 8.27
N PHE A 79 -18.11 4.09 7.99
CA PHE A 79 -18.92 3.19 7.18
C PHE A 79 -18.85 1.74 7.70
N ARG A 80 -19.94 0.97 7.58
CA ARG A 80 -19.91 -0.48 7.86
C ARG A 80 -19.54 -1.25 6.60
N VAL A 81 -18.32 -1.77 6.55
CA VAL A 81 -17.94 -2.76 5.52
C VAL A 81 -18.53 -4.10 5.94
N THR A 82 -19.73 -4.42 5.44
CA THR A 82 -20.26 -5.78 5.55
C THR A 82 -19.69 -6.61 4.41
N LEU A 83 -19.12 -7.78 4.70
CA LEU A 83 -18.56 -8.72 3.71
C LEU A 83 -19.51 -8.99 2.54
N THR A 84 -20.83 -8.95 2.77
CA THR A 84 -21.87 -9.07 1.73
C THR A 84 -21.81 -7.96 0.68
N ALA A 85 -21.47 -6.72 1.06
CA ALA A 85 -21.35 -5.62 0.11
C ALA A 85 -20.08 -5.74 -0.75
N ALA A 86 -19.00 -6.33 -0.23
CA ALA A 86 -17.74 -6.51 -0.95
C ALA A 86 -17.80 -7.64 -1.99
N VAL A 87 -18.70 -8.62 -1.83
CA VAL A 87 -18.91 -9.73 -2.78
C VAL A 87 -19.90 -9.36 -3.90
N MET A 88 -20.68 -8.28 -3.73
CA MET A 88 -21.67 -7.82 -4.73
C MET A 88 -21.12 -6.79 -5.73
N ILE A 89 -19.86 -6.37 -5.60
CA ILE A 89 -19.14 -5.48 -6.55
C ILE A 89 -18.17 -6.33 -7.36
#